data_AF-A0A2N0B9F6-F1
#
_entry.id   AF-A0A2N0B9F6-F1
#
_cell.length_a   1.000
_cell.length_b   1.000
_cell.length_c   1.000
_cell.angle_alpha   90.00
_cell.angle_beta   90.00
_cell.angle_gamma   90.00
#
_symmetry.space_group_name_H-M   'P 1'
#
loop_
_entity.id
_entity.type
_entity.pdbx_description
1 polymer ?
#
loop_
_entity_poly.entity_id
_entity_poly.type
_entity_poly.pdbx_seq_one_letter_code
_entity_poly.pdbx_strand_id
1 'polypeptide(L)'
;MVLSKGFRIFLCFSFLGCAQASRISLDASSNAGLLLQGGFNFVFGSTGNELITFEFPSTENYLVRSYSAIVTETDITAKVPFGATRHLKAAFTVSPGASVFVNGIQQISGVTENDFSSPVSYMIVAGNGNVRAYTVSVSVFTPISDAGQNDCSDDSLNTIACGNATFPGQDGDYPGIAPSFQKVAADPAQPVVYDKNTGLIWKLCRQGTNAVDCTALGATTMTYSNAINSCSALNDTAYAGIRSWRLPDIRELFTLTSYDNDPPYIDPVVFPDGNNQVWSSSVSDPLSSPPKRWTLLYSTGNNQNANESVALGVRCVSGGNFPAQNFVDRGDGTVLDQNTNLLWQKCMVGKEGSNCQNVVSDLSSAWQSALVTCDSLNSAGVRWRMPSVREYLSIVRYDLPSGTTSIDENSFPNTLTNTQYWMSNINRNPGSEGAFMFDISYGFLASTNPAYSESVRCVADAPVSQ
;
A
#
# COMPACT_ATOMS: atom_id res chain seq x y z
N MET A 1 56.93 23.02 53.01
CA MET A 1 58.05 23.51 52.19
C MET A 1 57.47 23.93 50.83
N VAL A 2 57.37 25.25 50.60
CA VAL A 2 57.44 25.99 49.29
C VAL A 2 56.54 25.48 48.14
N LEU A 3 55.39 26.10 47.80
CA LEU A 3 55.11 27.39 47.06
C LEU A 3 54.79 27.19 45.56
N SER A 4 53.62 27.68 45.11
CA SER A 4 53.40 28.66 44.02
C SER A 4 51.94 28.57 43.54
N LYS A 5 51.22 29.61 43.10
CA LYS A 5 51.30 31.07 43.18
C LYS A 5 49.91 31.53 42.69
N GLY A 6 49.22 32.36 43.45
CA GLY A 6 48.08 33.14 42.95
C GLY A 6 48.52 34.57 42.63
N PHE A 7 47.83 35.25 41.71
CA PHE A 7 47.62 36.69 41.79
C PHE A 7 46.46 37.14 40.88
N ARG A 8 45.49 37.85 41.47
CA ARG A 8 44.44 38.62 40.80
C ARG A 8 44.85 40.09 40.82
N ILE A 9 44.63 40.84 39.73
CA ILE A 9 44.55 42.31 39.77
C ILE A 9 43.32 42.76 38.97
N PHE A 10 42.53 43.61 39.63
CA PHE A 10 41.43 44.43 39.11
C PHE A 10 42.00 45.76 38.61
N LEU A 11 41.50 46.30 37.50
CA LEU A 11 41.53 47.75 37.24
C LEU A 11 40.44 48.17 36.25
N CYS A 12 39.92 49.37 36.47
CA CYS A 12 38.61 49.89 36.10
C CYS A 12 38.73 51.15 35.22
N PHE A 13 37.60 51.57 34.62
CA PHE A 13 37.30 52.80 33.86
C PHE A 13 37.86 52.89 32.42
N SER A 14 37.15 53.35 31.38
CA SER A 14 36.18 54.46 31.31
C SER A 14 35.32 54.36 30.03
N PHE A 15 34.07 54.83 30.07
CA PHE A 15 33.23 55.13 28.89
C PHE A 15 33.40 56.60 28.47
N LEU A 16 33.52 56.87 27.16
CA LEU A 16 33.34 58.19 26.55
C LEU A 16 32.98 58.06 25.05
N GLY A 17 31.73 58.43 24.72
CA GLY A 17 31.37 59.40 23.67
C GLY A 17 31.54 59.08 22.17
N CYS A 18 30.41 59.01 21.47
CA CYS A 18 30.24 59.13 20.01
C CYS A 18 30.92 60.35 19.36
N ALA A 19 31.41 60.22 18.12
CA ALA A 19 30.83 60.84 16.91
C ALA A 19 31.77 60.72 15.68
N GLN A 20 31.15 60.69 14.49
CA GLN A 20 31.71 60.69 13.13
C GLN A 20 31.92 59.32 12.47
N ALA A 21 30.81 58.73 12.01
CA ALA A 21 30.83 57.91 10.80
C ALA A 21 31.02 58.84 9.59
N SER A 22 32.18 58.74 8.95
CA SER A 22 32.44 59.35 7.65
C SER A 22 31.48 58.74 6.62
N ARG A 23 30.67 59.59 5.97
CA ARG A 23 29.91 59.19 4.79
C ARG A 23 30.90 58.82 3.70
N ILE A 24 30.89 57.57 3.25
CA ILE A 24 31.61 57.16 2.05
C ILE A 24 30.88 57.81 0.88
N SER A 25 31.48 58.87 0.32
CA SER A 25 31.10 59.43 -0.97
C SER A 25 31.54 58.45 -2.05
N LEU A 26 30.58 57.77 -2.69
CA LEU A 26 30.81 57.05 -3.95
C LEU A 26 30.88 58.09 -5.06
N ASP A 27 32.09 58.63 -5.29
CA ASP A 27 32.36 59.41 -6.49
C ASP A 27 32.39 58.44 -7.69
N ALA A 28 31.49 58.68 -8.64
CA ALA A 28 31.25 57.86 -9.83
C ALA A 28 32.34 58.08 -10.90
N SER A 29 33.61 57.88 -10.54
CA SER A 29 34.73 58.08 -11.46
C SER A 29 35.91 57.10 -11.28
N SER A 30 35.74 55.99 -10.57
CA SER A 30 36.78 54.96 -10.43
C SER A 30 36.35 53.61 -11.00
N ASN A 31 37.29 52.95 -11.71
CA ASN A 31 37.13 51.66 -12.40
C ASN A 31 36.78 50.45 -11.50
N ALA A 32 36.37 50.69 -10.26
CA ALA A 32 35.71 49.70 -9.39
C ALA A 32 34.19 49.61 -9.64
N GLY A 33 33.61 50.50 -10.46
CA GLY A 33 32.19 50.48 -10.84
C GLY A 33 31.82 49.59 -12.04
N LEU A 34 32.79 48.96 -12.71
CA LEU A 34 32.56 48.14 -13.91
C LEU A 34 32.74 46.62 -13.73
N LEU A 35 32.97 46.15 -12.49
CA LEU A 35 32.99 44.72 -12.14
C LEU A 35 31.71 44.25 -11.41
N LEU A 36 30.64 45.05 -11.48
CA LEU A 36 29.34 44.78 -10.85
C LEU A 36 28.15 44.87 -11.84
N GLN A 37 28.41 44.77 -13.15
CA GLN A 37 27.36 44.71 -14.18
C GLN A 37 27.28 43.37 -14.94
N GLY A 38 27.93 42.32 -14.42
CA GLY A 38 27.80 40.97 -14.96
C GLY A 38 27.63 39.94 -13.85
N GLY A 39 26.38 39.57 -13.53
CA GLY A 39 26.10 38.21 -13.07
C GLY A 39 25.72 37.96 -11.61
N PHE A 40 25.35 38.98 -10.82
CA PHE A 40 24.62 38.76 -9.56
C PHE A 40 23.32 39.57 -9.57
N ASN A 41 22.30 39.04 -10.25
CA ASN A 41 20.92 39.37 -9.90
C ASN A 41 20.64 38.76 -8.52
N PHE A 42 21.05 39.44 -7.44
CA PHE A 42 20.31 39.29 -6.19
C PHE A 42 18.93 39.89 -6.47
N VAL A 43 17.94 39.04 -6.66
CA VAL A 43 16.53 39.46 -6.72
C VAL A 43 16.14 39.93 -5.32
N PHE A 44 16.54 41.15 -4.95
CA PHE A 44 15.92 41.87 -3.86
C PHE A 44 14.54 42.33 -4.34
N GLY A 45 13.54 41.44 -4.29
CA GLY A 45 12.18 41.85 -4.64
C GLY A 45 11.15 40.77 -4.98
N SER A 46 11.47 39.47 -5.02
CA SER A 46 10.37 38.50 -5.17
C SER A 46 9.61 38.39 -3.85
N THR A 47 8.35 38.82 -3.89
CA THR A 47 7.43 38.79 -2.74
C THR A 47 6.50 37.57 -2.79
N GLY A 48 6.43 36.88 -3.93
CA GLY A 48 5.60 35.71 -4.12
C GLY A 48 6.08 34.54 -3.26
N ASN A 49 5.16 33.96 -2.51
CA ASN A 49 5.35 32.77 -1.68
C ASN A 49 4.25 31.73 -1.94
N GLU A 50 3.75 31.71 -3.17
CA GLU A 50 2.66 30.83 -3.56
C GLU A 50 3.20 29.49 -4.06
N LEU A 51 2.52 28.42 -3.69
CA LEU A 51 2.66 27.11 -4.28
C LEU A 51 1.62 26.99 -5.40
N ILE A 52 2.09 26.69 -6.61
CA ILE A 52 1.31 26.77 -7.86
C ILE A 52 0.84 25.38 -8.28
N THR A 53 1.74 24.39 -8.27
CA THR A 53 1.41 22.99 -8.60
C THR A 53 2.03 22.05 -7.57
N PHE A 54 1.40 20.89 -7.41
CA PHE A 54 1.91 19.81 -6.58
C PHE A 54 1.43 18.47 -7.13
N GLU A 55 2.37 17.55 -7.34
CA GLU A 55 2.07 16.19 -7.78
C GLU A 55 3.10 15.19 -7.25
N PHE A 56 2.74 13.92 -7.31
CA PHE A 56 3.65 12.80 -7.11
C PHE A 56 3.88 12.12 -8.45
N PRO A 57 5.00 12.40 -9.16
CA PRO A 57 5.27 11.82 -10.47
C PRO A 57 5.51 10.31 -10.39
N SER A 58 4.97 9.55 -11.34
CA SER A 58 5.18 8.10 -11.42
C SER A 58 6.65 7.70 -11.51
N THR A 59 7.47 8.43 -12.27
CA THR A 59 8.88 8.12 -12.52
C THR A 59 9.72 8.19 -11.24
N GLU A 60 9.47 9.21 -10.42
CA GLU A 60 10.25 9.45 -9.19
C GLU A 60 9.82 8.55 -8.04
N ASN A 61 8.57 8.07 -8.09
CA ASN A 61 7.91 7.33 -7.00
C ASN A 61 7.68 5.85 -7.32
N TYR A 62 8.10 5.37 -8.49
CA TYR A 62 7.88 3.99 -8.95
C TYR A 62 6.40 3.58 -8.91
N LEU A 63 5.50 4.47 -9.35
CA LEU A 63 4.06 4.19 -9.38
C LEU A 63 3.59 3.91 -10.81
N VAL A 64 2.43 3.26 -10.95
CA VAL A 64 1.80 3.01 -12.26
C VAL A 64 1.39 4.29 -13.01
N ARG A 65 1.13 5.39 -12.28
CA ARG A 65 0.80 6.71 -12.84
C ARG A 65 1.17 7.84 -11.89
N SER A 66 1.19 9.07 -12.39
CA SER A 66 1.37 10.26 -11.55
C SER A 66 0.07 10.59 -10.80
N TYR A 67 0.19 11.15 -9.60
CA TYR A 67 -0.95 11.56 -8.76
C TYR A 67 -0.87 13.05 -8.48
N SER A 68 -1.69 13.83 -9.16
CA SER A 68 -1.79 15.28 -8.95
C SER A 68 -2.56 15.59 -7.67
N ALA A 69 -2.15 16.65 -6.97
CA ALA A 69 -2.86 17.16 -5.81
C ALA A 69 -3.81 18.30 -6.18
N ILE A 70 -4.84 18.50 -5.36
CA ILE A 70 -5.73 19.65 -5.41
C ILE A 70 -5.20 20.68 -4.42
N VAL A 71 -4.90 21.89 -4.91
CA VAL A 71 -4.48 23.04 -4.09
C VAL A 71 -5.70 23.93 -3.86
N THR A 72 -6.09 24.12 -2.60
CA THR A 72 -7.19 25.01 -2.20
C THR A 72 -6.67 25.93 -1.09
N GLU A 73 -6.45 27.21 -1.43
CA GLU A 73 -5.80 28.18 -0.54
C GLU A 73 -4.42 27.70 -0.05
N THR A 74 -4.34 27.24 1.20
CA THR A 74 -3.13 26.69 1.82
C THR A 74 -3.19 25.18 2.06
N ASP A 75 -4.31 24.54 1.73
CA ASP A 75 -4.50 23.10 1.86
C ASP A 75 -4.21 22.41 0.53
N ILE A 76 -3.43 21.34 0.59
CA ILE A 76 -3.05 20.53 -0.57
C ILE A 76 -3.46 19.10 -0.28
N THR A 77 -4.33 18.54 -1.12
CA THR A 77 -4.85 17.18 -0.92
C THR A 77 -4.54 16.27 -2.10
N ALA A 78 -4.12 15.05 -1.82
CA ALA A 78 -3.87 14.02 -2.83
C ALA A 78 -4.41 12.67 -2.37
N LYS A 79 -4.66 11.77 -3.32
CA LYS A 79 -5.05 10.38 -3.06
C LYS A 79 -4.09 9.43 -3.79
N VAL A 80 -3.35 8.61 -3.05
CA VAL A 80 -2.28 7.73 -3.57
C VAL A 80 -2.46 6.28 -3.10
N PRO A 81 -1.78 5.29 -3.69
CA PRO A 81 -1.78 3.93 -3.16
C PRO A 81 -1.23 3.87 -1.73
N PHE A 82 -1.83 3.04 -0.88
CA PHE A 82 -1.53 3.03 0.56
C PHE A 82 -0.04 2.86 0.90
N GLY A 83 0.68 2.00 0.18
CA GLY A 83 2.09 1.69 0.41
C GLY A 83 3.01 2.86 0.12
N ALA A 84 2.63 3.77 -0.79
CA ALA A 84 3.50 4.84 -1.26
C ALA A 84 3.82 5.89 -0.19
N THR A 85 2.92 6.08 0.79
CA THR A 85 2.90 7.24 1.71
C THR A 85 4.20 7.56 2.44
N ARG A 86 5.10 6.59 2.68
CA ARG A 86 6.35 6.81 3.42
C ARG A 86 7.53 7.26 2.58
N HIS A 87 7.43 7.18 1.26
CA HIS A 87 8.57 7.34 0.34
C HIS A 87 8.22 8.22 -0.87
N LEU A 88 7.46 9.29 -0.65
CA LEU A 88 7.00 10.14 -1.76
C LEU A 88 7.93 11.32 -2.02
N LYS A 89 8.29 11.51 -3.28
CA LYS A 89 8.97 12.67 -3.84
C LYS A 89 7.96 13.51 -4.61
N ALA A 90 7.64 14.67 -4.07
CA ALA A 90 6.70 15.60 -4.70
C ALA A 90 7.42 16.45 -5.76
N ALA A 91 6.82 16.59 -6.93
CA ALA A 91 7.14 17.66 -7.87
C ALA A 91 6.18 18.82 -7.66
N PHE A 92 6.73 20.02 -7.59
CA PHE A 92 5.98 21.24 -7.35
C PHE A 92 6.61 22.43 -8.08
N THR A 93 5.79 23.45 -8.31
CA THR A 93 6.22 24.77 -8.76
C THR A 93 5.76 25.82 -7.76
N VAL A 94 6.60 26.84 -7.56
CA VAL A 94 6.36 27.94 -6.62
C VAL A 94 6.59 29.28 -7.30
N SER A 95 6.20 30.37 -6.63
CA SER A 95 6.51 31.72 -7.09
C SER A 95 7.99 31.90 -7.47
N PRO A 96 8.31 32.67 -8.54
CA PRO A 96 9.69 32.87 -8.96
C PRO A 96 10.62 33.36 -7.84
N GLY A 97 11.75 32.68 -7.66
CA GLY A 97 12.75 33.01 -6.64
C GLY A 97 12.38 32.57 -5.21
N ALA A 98 11.25 31.91 -5.00
CA ALA A 98 10.91 31.32 -3.70
C ALA A 98 11.66 29.99 -3.48
N SER A 99 11.90 29.67 -2.21
CA SER A 99 12.49 28.39 -1.77
C SER A 99 11.50 27.63 -0.89
N VAL A 100 11.61 26.30 -0.88
CA VAL A 100 10.66 25.41 -0.20
C VAL A 100 11.36 24.64 0.90
N PHE A 101 10.75 24.55 2.08
CA PHE A 101 11.30 23.83 3.22
C PHE A 101 10.25 22.95 3.90
N VAL A 102 10.68 21.81 4.42
CA VAL A 102 9.91 20.95 5.33
C VAL A 102 10.83 20.66 6.51
N ASN A 103 10.37 20.96 7.74
CA ASN A 103 11.16 20.81 8.96
C ASN A 103 12.57 21.46 8.89
N GLY A 104 12.67 22.59 8.20
CA GLY A 104 13.94 23.32 7.99
C GLY A 104 14.87 22.72 6.92
N ILE A 105 14.51 21.58 6.31
CA ILE A 105 15.26 20.96 5.21
C ILE A 105 14.72 21.52 3.88
N GLN A 106 15.62 22.04 3.05
CA GLN A 106 15.27 22.53 1.73
C GLN A 106 14.76 21.39 0.85
N GLN A 107 13.62 21.61 0.21
CA GLN A 107 12.98 20.65 -0.69
C GLN A 107 13.39 20.93 -2.13
N ILE A 108 13.79 19.90 -2.84
CA ILE A 108 14.08 19.91 -4.27
C ILE A 108 12.93 19.18 -4.96
N SER A 109 12.25 19.89 -5.87
CA SER A 109 11.13 19.38 -6.65
C SER A 109 11.50 18.09 -7.39
N GLY A 110 10.71 17.03 -7.19
CA GLY A 110 10.91 15.69 -7.75
C GLY A 110 12.01 14.85 -7.08
N VAL A 111 12.74 15.40 -6.11
CA VAL A 111 13.95 14.76 -5.56
C VAL A 111 13.83 14.48 -4.07
N THR A 112 13.39 15.45 -3.27
CA THR A 112 13.35 15.28 -1.81
C THR A 112 12.16 14.39 -1.40
N GLU A 113 12.49 13.27 -0.77
CA GLU A 113 11.52 12.32 -0.22
C GLU A 113 10.98 12.79 1.12
N ASN A 114 9.68 12.61 1.34
CA ASN A 114 9.02 12.85 2.63
C ASN A 114 8.06 11.70 2.98
N ASP A 115 7.84 11.52 4.28
CA ASP A 115 6.80 10.64 4.83
C ASP A 115 5.51 11.44 5.00
N PHE A 116 4.48 11.08 4.23
CA PHE A 116 3.13 11.65 4.25
C PHE A 116 2.12 10.76 4.98
N SER A 117 2.57 9.86 5.86
CA SER A 117 1.68 9.13 6.79
C SER A 117 0.98 10.07 7.80
N SER A 118 1.41 11.33 7.87
CA SER A 118 0.74 12.43 8.56
C SER A 118 0.88 13.72 7.73
N PRO A 119 0.02 14.74 7.94
CA PRO A 119 0.11 15.99 7.18
C PRO A 119 1.50 16.63 7.27
N VAL A 120 2.03 17.07 6.13
CA VAL A 120 3.38 17.67 6.01
C VAL A 120 3.25 19.16 5.74
N SER A 121 3.93 19.98 6.57
CA SER A 121 3.95 21.43 6.39
C SER A 121 5.06 21.86 5.44
N TYR A 122 4.69 22.41 4.30
CA TYR A 122 5.59 23.00 3.30
C TYR A 122 5.66 24.51 3.52
N MET A 123 6.85 25.01 3.86
CA MET A 123 7.12 26.44 4.05
C MET A 123 7.71 27.02 2.77
N ILE A 124 6.97 27.92 2.13
CA ILE A 124 7.42 28.65 0.94
C ILE A 124 7.97 30.00 1.39
N VAL A 125 9.27 30.20 1.21
CA VAL A 125 9.99 31.42 1.61
C VAL A 125 10.30 32.24 0.36
N ALA A 126 9.70 33.43 0.27
CA ALA A 126 9.96 34.39 -0.80
C ALA A 126 11.37 35.00 -0.68
N GLY A 127 11.88 35.61 -1.75
CA GLY A 127 13.21 36.24 -1.75
C GLY A 127 13.36 37.38 -0.74
N ASN A 128 12.25 38.00 -0.31
CA ASN A 128 12.22 39.01 0.74
C ASN A 128 12.12 38.45 2.18
N GLY A 129 12.08 37.12 2.34
CA GLY A 129 11.96 36.43 3.63
C GLY A 129 10.53 36.18 4.11
N ASN A 130 9.49 36.64 3.39
CA ASN A 130 8.11 36.33 3.75
C ASN A 130 7.83 34.83 3.58
N VAL A 131 7.17 34.24 4.57
CA VAL A 131 6.87 32.80 4.58
C VAL A 131 5.37 32.58 4.46
N ARG A 132 4.98 31.61 3.63
CA ARG A 132 3.63 31.04 3.62
C ARG A 132 3.73 29.54 3.86
N ALA A 133 2.93 29.03 4.79
CA ALA A 133 2.84 27.61 5.07
C ALA A 133 1.68 26.99 4.30
N TYR A 134 1.93 25.82 3.71
CA TYR A 134 0.93 24.96 3.11
C TYR A 134 0.90 23.63 3.85
N THR A 135 -0.29 23.06 4.01
CA THR A 135 -0.48 21.75 4.64
C THR A 135 -0.80 20.73 3.56
N VAL A 136 0.11 19.77 3.35
CA VAL A 136 -0.09 18.66 2.42
C VAL A 136 -0.68 17.47 3.18
N SER A 137 -1.90 17.09 2.84
CA SER A 137 -2.60 15.93 3.39
C SER A 137 -2.80 14.87 2.32
N VAL A 138 -2.27 13.68 2.56
CA VAL A 138 -2.36 12.55 1.62
C VAL A 138 -3.35 11.53 2.18
N SER A 139 -4.40 11.28 1.42
CA SER A 139 -5.32 10.15 1.64
C SER A 139 -4.88 8.94 0.80
N VAL A 140 -5.37 7.76 1.15
CA VAL A 140 -4.95 6.51 0.50
C VAL A 140 -6.11 5.76 -0.15
N PHE A 141 -5.77 4.87 -1.08
CA PHE A 141 -6.66 3.84 -1.61
C PHE A 141 -5.93 2.50 -1.72
N THR A 142 -6.70 1.42 -1.87
CA THR A 142 -6.21 0.06 -2.02
C THR A 142 -6.50 -0.42 -3.44
N PRO A 143 -5.50 -0.39 -4.34
CA PRO A 143 -5.68 -0.96 -5.66
C PRO A 143 -5.85 -2.48 -5.53
N ILE A 144 -6.86 -3.02 -6.20
CA ILE A 144 -7.04 -4.46 -6.38
C ILE A 144 -6.41 -4.81 -7.72
N SER A 145 -5.27 -5.50 -7.67
CA SER A 145 -4.69 -6.08 -8.87
C SER A 145 -5.56 -7.25 -9.33
N ASP A 146 -5.56 -7.50 -10.62
CA ASP A 146 -6.13 -8.69 -11.23
C ASP A 146 -5.58 -9.96 -10.59
N ALA A 147 -6.39 -11.03 -10.51
CA ALA A 147 -5.91 -12.29 -9.97
C ALA A 147 -4.99 -13.01 -10.97
N GLY A 148 -5.00 -12.62 -12.25
CA GLY A 148 -4.12 -13.09 -13.29
C GLY A 148 -4.72 -14.20 -14.15
N GLN A 149 -5.91 -14.71 -13.80
CA GLN A 149 -6.52 -15.82 -14.52
C GLN A 149 -7.23 -15.30 -15.78
N ASN A 150 -6.53 -15.42 -16.91
CA ASN A 150 -7.01 -14.91 -18.20
C ASN A 150 -7.94 -15.88 -18.94
N ASP A 151 -8.04 -17.14 -18.48
CA ASP A 151 -8.85 -18.18 -19.08
C ASP A 151 -10.10 -18.45 -18.25
N CYS A 152 -11.21 -18.74 -18.92
CA CYS A 152 -12.45 -19.16 -18.28
C CYS A 152 -12.56 -20.69 -18.27
N SER A 153 -13.30 -21.25 -17.32
CA SER A 153 -13.47 -22.69 -17.16
C SER A 153 -14.93 -23.13 -17.05
N ASP A 154 -15.19 -24.39 -17.39
CA ASP A 154 -16.46 -25.07 -17.09
C ASP A 154 -16.40 -25.81 -15.73
N ASP A 155 -17.51 -26.44 -15.30
CA ASP A 155 -17.59 -27.20 -14.04
C ASP A 155 -16.68 -28.45 -14.02
N SER A 156 -16.21 -28.90 -15.18
CA SER A 156 -15.23 -29.98 -15.31
C SER A 156 -13.79 -29.45 -15.34
N LEU A 157 -13.59 -28.17 -15.04
CA LEU A 157 -12.32 -27.44 -15.01
C LEU A 157 -11.62 -27.36 -16.39
N ASN A 158 -12.33 -27.65 -17.48
CA ASN A 158 -11.78 -27.47 -18.81
C ASN A 158 -11.72 -25.98 -19.15
N THR A 159 -10.64 -25.56 -19.80
CA THR A 159 -10.56 -24.22 -20.37
C THR A 159 -11.61 -24.05 -21.48
N ILE A 160 -12.40 -22.97 -21.37
CA ILE A 160 -13.40 -22.53 -22.33
C ILE A 160 -13.13 -21.08 -22.75
N ALA A 161 -13.77 -20.65 -23.83
CA ALA A 161 -13.73 -19.24 -24.21
C ALA A 161 -14.45 -18.38 -23.17
N CYS A 162 -13.84 -17.27 -22.77
CA CYS A 162 -14.49 -16.23 -21.99
C CYS A 162 -15.63 -15.54 -22.78
N GLY A 163 -16.56 -14.92 -22.06
CA GLY A 163 -17.82 -14.38 -22.55
C GLY A 163 -18.90 -15.45 -22.74
N ASN A 164 -18.73 -16.63 -22.12
CA ASN A 164 -19.67 -17.73 -22.25
C ASN A 164 -20.90 -17.49 -21.37
N ALA A 165 -22.10 -17.46 -21.98
CA ALA A 165 -23.35 -17.23 -21.26
C ALA A 165 -23.72 -18.32 -20.23
N THR A 166 -23.15 -19.52 -20.34
CA THR A 166 -23.34 -20.60 -19.35
C THR A 166 -22.42 -20.45 -18.15
N PHE A 167 -21.23 -19.86 -18.33
CA PHE A 167 -20.26 -19.62 -17.26
C PHE A 167 -19.79 -18.15 -17.27
N PRO A 168 -20.71 -17.19 -17.10
CA PRO A 168 -20.39 -15.77 -17.18
C PRO A 168 -19.72 -15.29 -15.89
N GLY A 169 -19.13 -14.10 -15.88
CA GLY A 169 -18.76 -13.50 -14.60
C GLY A 169 -17.45 -14.00 -14.01
N GLN A 170 -16.63 -14.75 -14.78
CA GLN A 170 -15.36 -15.30 -14.31
C GLN A 170 -14.25 -14.24 -14.26
N ASP A 171 -13.16 -14.47 -13.53
CA ASP A 171 -12.01 -13.54 -13.52
C ASP A 171 -11.51 -13.23 -14.94
N GLY A 172 -11.40 -14.26 -15.80
CA GLY A 172 -11.00 -14.10 -17.21
C GLY A 172 -11.96 -13.29 -18.08
N ASP A 173 -13.22 -13.08 -17.64
CA ASP A 173 -14.16 -12.18 -18.32
C ASP A 173 -13.90 -10.69 -18.01
N TYR A 174 -13.15 -10.39 -16.94
CA TYR A 174 -12.94 -9.03 -16.44
C TYR A 174 -11.46 -8.74 -16.22
N PRO A 175 -10.70 -8.45 -17.30
CA PRO A 175 -9.30 -8.06 -17.17
C PRO A 175 -9.18 -6.81 -16.27
N GLY A 176 -8.56 -7.00 -15.11
CA GLY A 176 -8.33 -5.97 -14.11
C GLY A 176 -6.99 -5.25 -14.29
N ILE A 177 -6.55 -4.63 -13.19
CA ILE A 177 -5.25 -3.97 -13.14
C ILE A 177 -4.15 -5.03 -13.02
N ALA A 178 -3.36 -5.24 -14.06
CA ALA A 178 -2.24 -6.18 -13.99
C ALA A 178 -1.25 -5.83 -12.86
N PRO A 179 -0.75 -6.83 -12.12
CA PRO A 179 0.36 -6.64 -11.19
C PRO A 179 1.57 -6.03 -11.90
N SER A 180 2.21 -5.04 -11.27
CA SER A 180 3.31 -4.28 -11.84
C SER A 180 4.43 -4.18 -10.82
N PHE A 181 5.43 -5.04 -10.99
CA PHE A 181 6.62 -5.06 -10.14
C PHE A 181 7.84 -4.54 -10.89
N GLN A 182 8.67 -3.77 -10.19
CA GLN A 182 9.91 -3.26 -10.74
C GLN A 182 11.07 -3.54 -9.78
N LYS A 183 12.00 -4.40 -10.21
CA LYS A 183 13.28 -4.59 -9.53
C LYS A 183 14.13 -3.33 -9.67
N VAL A 184 14.64 -2.82 -8.55
CA VAL A 184 15.53 -1.67 -8.47
C VAL A 184 16.76 -2.05 -7.65
N ALA A 185 17.94 -1.73 -8.17
CA ALA A 185 19.22 -2.02 -7.53
C ALA A 185 20.10 -0.77 -7.53
N ALA A 186 19.59 0.32 -6.94
CA ALA A 186 20.35 1.56 -6.78
C ALA A 186 21.65 1.32 -6.00
N ASP A 187 21.59 0.44 -5.00
CA ASP A 187 22.73 -0.30 -4.48
C ASP A 187 22.68 -1.74 -5.03
N PRO A 188 23.64 -2.15 -5.88
CA PRO A 188 23.70 -3.51 -6.42
C PRO A 188 23.76 -4.62 -5.38
N ALA A 189 24.24 -4.33 -4.16
CA ALA A 189 24.31 -5.29 -3.06
C ALA A 189 22.98 -5.41 -2.29
N GLN A 190 22.05 -4.48 -2.48
CA GLN A 190 20.82 -4.38 -1.70
C GLN A 190 19.59 -4.13 -2.59
N PRO A 191 19.31 -5.02 -3.55
CA PRO A 191 18.18 -4.81 -4.45
C PRO A 191 16.85 -4.93 -3.73
N VAL A 192 15.87 -4.20 -4.26
CA VAL A 192 14.47 -4.16 -3.82
C VAL A 192 13.54 -4.32 -5.02
N VAL A 193 12.27 -4.60 -4.75
CA VAL A 193 11.20 -4.64 -5.73
C VAL A 193 10.13 -3.64 -5.33
N TYR A 194 9.84 -2.68 -6.20
CA TYR A 194 8.70 -1.80 -6.04
C TYR A 194 7.46 -2.48 -6.60
N ASP A 195 6.43 -2.61 -5.78
CA ASP A 195 5.06 -2.89 -6.22
C ASP A 195 4.46 -1.55 -6.66
N LYS A 196 4.41 -1.33 -7.97
CA LYS A 196 4.01 -0.05 -8.55
C LYS A 196 2.52 0.23 -8.40
N ASN A 197 1.72 -0.82 -8.16
CA ASN A 197 0.29 -0.68 -7.92
C ASN A 197 0.07 -0.14 -6.51
N THR A 198 0.64 -0.82 -5.50
CA THR A 198 0.39 -0.50 -4.08
C THR A 198 1.33 0.57 -3.51
N GLY A 199 2.47 0.80 -4.15
CA GLY A 199 3.55 1.65 -3.64
C GLY A 199 4.40 1.00 -2.54
N LEU A 200 4.19 -0.30 -2.25
CA LEU A 200 5.03 -1.04 -1.31
C LEU A 200 6.41 -1.33 -1.89
N ILE A 201 7.41 -1.41 -1.02
CA ILE A 201 8.78 -1.77 -1.37
C ILE A 201 9.13 -3.08 -0.68
N TRP A 202 9.50 -4.09 -1.46
CA TRP A 202 9.80 -5.43 -0.98
C TRP A 202 11.29 -5.71 -1.08
N LYS A 203 11.83 -6.44 -0.12
CA LYS A 203 13.17 -7.02 -0.28
C LYS A 203 13.11 -8.06 -1.41
N LEU A 204 14.07 -8.02 -2.34
CA LEU A 204 14.12 -8.95 -3.49
C LEU A 204 14.20 -10.41 -3.04
N CYS A 205 15.09 -10.68 -2.09
CA CYS A 205 15.32 -12.01 -1.54
C CYS A 205 14.89 -12.08 -0.08
N ARG A 206 14.49 -13.26 0.39
CA ARG A 206 14.10 -13.48 1.78
C ARG A 206 15.26 -13.29 2.75
N GLN A 207 14.96 -13.18 4.04
CA GLN A 207 15.98 -13.24 5.07
C GLN A 207 16.60 -14.64 5.13
N GLY A 208 17.91 -14.72 5.37
CA GLY A 208 18.67 -15.96 5.34
C GLY A 208 19.15 -16.40 3.94
N THR A 209 18.80 -15.65 2.89
CA THR A 209 19.34 -15.82 1.53
C THR A 209 20.22 -14.64 1.13
N ASN A 210 21.03 -14.82 0.09
CA ASN A 210 21.86 -13.79 -0.51
C ASN A 210 20.96 -12.67 -1.08
N ALA A 211 21.28 -11.42 -0.78
CA ALA A 211 20.45 -10.29 -1.15
C ALA A 211 20.28 -10.09 -2.66
N VAL A 212 21.20 -10.61 -3.49
CA VAL A 212 21.27 -10.35 -4.93
C VAL A 212 20.74 -11.51 -5.77
N ASP A 213 21.17 -12.73 -5.46
CA ASP A 213 20.84 -13.94 -6.23
C ASP A 213 19.88 -14.90 -5.50
N CYS A 214 19.47 -14.55 -4.29
CA CYS A 214 18.55 -15.31 -3.45
C CYS A 214 19.00 -16.74 -3.10
N THR A 215 20.30 -17.06 -3.28
CA THR A 215 20.86 -18.35 -2.87
C THR A 215 20.90 -18.48 -1.35
N ALA A 216 20.73 -19.69 -0.82
CA ALA A 216 20.72 -19.92 0.63
C ALA A 216 22.11 -19.70 1.25
N LEU A 217 22.17 -18.96 2.36
CA LEU A 217 23.41 -18.71 3.12
C LEU A 217 23.51 -19.56 4.40
N GLY A 218 22.58 -20.49 4.59
CA GLY A 218 22.43 -21.28 5.81
C GLY A 218 20.95 -21.56 6.10
N ALA A 219 20.52 -21.40 7.34
CA ALA A 219 19.11 -21.49 7.71
C ALA A 219 18.32 -20.34 7.07
N THR A 220 17.32 -20.67 6.25
CA THR A 220 16.45 -19.73 5.52
C THR A 220 15.09 -19.52 6.18
N THR A 221 14.89 -20.12 7.35
CA THR A 221 13.66 -20.03 8.14
C THR A 221 13.97 -19.62 9.57
N MET A 222 13.03 -18.94 10.22
CA MET A 222 13.19 -18.46 11.58
C MET A 222 11.86 -18.39 12.33
N THR A 223 11.93 -18.43 13.66
CA THR A 223 10.77 -18.24 14.54
C THR A 223 10.19 -16.84 14.40
N TYR A 224 8.94 -16.64 14.82
CA TYR A 224 8.27 -15.36 14.64
C TYR A 224 9.00 -14.18 15.32
N SER A 225 9.52 -14.38 16.54
CA SER A 225 10.30 -13.36 17.24
C SER A 225 11.57 -12.97 16.46
N ASN A 226 12.28 -13.97 15.90
CA ASN A 226 13.45 -13.72 15.07
C ASN A 226 13.08 -13.06 13.73
N ALA A 227 11.91 -13.39 13.17
CA ALA A 227 11.40 -12.78 11.94
C ALA A 227 11.23 -11.27 12.08
N ILE A 228 10.55 -10.82 13.14
CA ILE A 228 10.39 -9.38 13.44
C ILE A 228 11.76 -8.72 13.57
N ASN A 229 12.64 -9.30 14.39
CA ASN A 229 13.97 -8.73 14.64
C ASN A 229 14.80 -8.63 13.36
N SER A 230 14.72 -9.63 12.48
CA SER A 230 15.47 -9.64 11.21
C SER A 230 15.04 -8.53 10.24
N CYS A 231 13.74 -8.19 10.19
CA CYS A 231 13.27 -7.07 9.39
C CYS A 231 13.61 -5.73 10.04
N SER A 232 13.46 -5.61 11.36
CA SER A 232 13.81 -4.39 12.09
C SER A 232 15.31 -4.06 11.99
N ALA A 233 16.18 -5.07 12.00
CA ALA A 233 17.63 -4.87 11.86
C ALA A 233 18.06 -4.22 10.53
N LEU A 234 17.24 -4.34 9.47
CA LEU A 234 17.49 -3.63 8.20
C LEU A 234 17.43 -2.11 8.37
N ASN A 235 16.69 -1.62 9.37
CA ASN A 235 16.54 -0.19 9.64
C ASN A 235 17.80 0.42 10.26
N ASP A 236 18.59 -0.36 10.99
CA ASP A 236 19.86 0.09 11.55
C ASP A 236 20.87 0.36 10.44
N THR A 237 20.94 -0.55 9.46
CA THR A 237 21.85 -0.46 8.31
C THR A 237 21.33 0.42 7.18
N ALA A 238 20.10 0.93 7.26
CA ALA A 238 19.41 1.57 6.15
C ALA A 238 19.48 0.76 4.85
N TYR A 239 19.02 -0.49 4.88
CA TYR A 239 19.06 -1.35 3.70
C TYR A 239 18.34 -0.67 2.52
N ALA A 240 19.02 -0.54 1.38
CA ALA A 240 18.60 0.21 0.20
C ALA A 240 18.30 1.70 0.46
N GLY A 241 18.91 2.30 1.50
CA GLY A 241 18.63 3.65 1.97
C GLY A 241 17.34 3.78 2.79
N ILE A 242 16.64 2.68 3.06
CA ILE A 242 15.32 2.65 3.70
C ILE A 242 15.43 2.25 5.17
N ARG A 243 14.72 2.96 6.05
CA ARG A 243 14.71 2.75 7.51
C ARG A 243 13.34 2.39 8.10
N SER A 244 12.40 1.97 7.25
CA SER A 244 11.02 1.60 7.63
C SER A 244 10.66 0.16 7.27
N TRP A 245 11.66 -0.72 7.21
CA TRP A 245 11.49 -2.16 7.02
C TRP A 245 10.77 -2.80 8.20
N ARG A 246 9.81 -3.67 7.88
CA ARG A 246 9.01 -4.44 8.83
C ARG A 246 8.60 -5.77 8.25
N LEU A 247 8.06 -6.63 9.12
CA LEU A 247 7.32 -7.81 8.69
C LEU A 247 5.99 -7.36 8.05
N PRO A 248 5.56 -7.95 6.92
CA PRO A 248 4.34 -7.55 6.23
C PRO A 248 3.07 -7.98 6.97
N ASP A 249 1.96 -7.29 6.77
CA ASP A 249 0.61 -7.79 7.09
C ASP A 249 0.19 -8.87 6.06
N ILE A 250 -0.69 -9.79 6.44
CA ILE A 250 -1.17 -10.84 5.53
C ILE A 250 -1.81 -10.27 4.26
N ARG A 251 -2.51 -9.13 4.35
CA ARG A 251 -3.11 -8.45 3.19
C ARG A 251 -2.06 -7.89 2.24
N GLU A 252 -0.91 -7.46 2.75
CA GLU A 252 0.22 -7.03 1.93
C GLU A 252 0.87 -8.23 1.23
N LEU A 253 1.03 -9.36 1.92
CA LEU A 253 1.56 -10.58 1.30
C LEU A 253 0.69 -11.07 0.14
N PHE A 254 -0.64 -10.92 0.27
CA PHE A 254 -1.54 -11.23 -0.82
C PHE A 254 -1.24 -10.37 -2.05
N THR A 255 -0.79 -9.11 -1.94
CA THR A 255 -0.50 -8.27 -3.13
C THR A 255 0.54 -8.88 -4.07
N LEU A 256 1.40 -9.78 -3.56
CA LEU A 256 2.39 -10.52 -4.35
C LEU A 256 1.85 -11.76 -5.06
N THR A 257 0.61 -12.18 -4.80
CA THR A 257 0.07 -13.44 -5.34
C THR A 257 -0.35 -13.34 -6.81
N SER A 258 -0.19 -14.42 -7.58
CA SER A 258 -0.82 -14.57 -8.90
C SER A 258 -1.61 -15.87 -8.88
N TYR A 259 -2.81 -15.87 -9.45
CA TYR A 259 -3.71 -17.01 -9.62
C TYR A 259 -3.90 -17.34 -11.10
N ASP A 260 -2.90 -17.03 -11.93
CA ASP A 260 -2.94 -17.12 -13.38
C ASP A 260 -3.36 -18.50 -13.89
N ASN A 261 -2.59 -19.57 -13.62
CA ASN A 261 -2.99 -20.95 -13.90
C ASN A 261 -2.07 -22.00 -13.24
N ASP A 262 -0.86 -21.68 -12.77
CA ASP A 262 0.07 -22.69 -12.24
C ASP A 262 0.78 -22.23 -10.95
N PRO A 263 1.00 -23.12 -9.95
CA PRO A 263 1.90 -22.81 -8.86
C PRO A 263 3.36 -22.63 -9.36
N PRO A 264 4.16 -21.79 -8.68
CA PRO A 264 3.82 -21.08 -7.46
C PRO A 264 2.97 -19.83 -7.73
N TYR A 265 2.09 -19.51 -6.79
CA TYR A 265 1.19 -18.36 -6.83
C TYR A 265 1.91 -17.05 -6.49
N ILE A 266 3.11 -16.85 -7.06
CA ILE A 266 3.97 -15.66 -6.97
C ILE A 266 4.89 -15.67 -8.18
N ASP A 267 5.15 -14.51 -8.77
CA ASP A 267 6.04 -14.40 -9.93
C ASP A 267 7.50 -14.80 -9.55
N PRO A 268 8.02 -15.94 -10.06
CA PRO A 268 9.36 -16.41 -9.73
C PRO A 268 10.46 -15.64 -10.48
N VAL A 269 10.13 -14.88 -11.52
CA VAL A 269 11.07 -14.00 -12.22
C VAL A 269 11.34 -12.77 -11.37
N VAL A 270 10.29 -12.23 -10.73
CA VAL A 270 10.40 -11.09 -9.81
C VAL A 270 10.96 -11.53 -8.45
N PHE A 271 10.50 -12.66 -7.92
CA PHE A 271 10.88 -13.20 -6.62
C PHE A 271 11.43 -14.63 -6.75
N PRO A 272 12.73 -14.81 -7.08
CA PRO A 272 13.32 -16.14 -7.36
C PRO A 272 13.23 -17.15 -6.20
N ASP A 273 13.21 -16.66 -4.96
CA ASP A 273 13.02 -17.48 -3.76
C ASP A 273 11.60 -17.38 -3.18
N GLY A 274 10.62 -17.02 -4.01
CA GLY A 274 9.23 -16.75 -3.62
C GLY A 274 8.43 -17.98 -3.20
N ASN A 275 8.68 -19.15 -3.78
CA ASN A 275 7.87 -20.37 -3.57
C ASN A 275 8.08 -21.02 -2.20
N ASN A 276 7.56 -20.40 -1.14
CA ASN A 276 7.74 -20.82 0.25
C ASN A 276 6.56 -20.37 1.13
N GLN A 277 6.50 -20.88 2.35
CA GLN A 277 5.65 -20.30 3.39
C GLN A 277 6.37 -19.15 4.09
N VAL A 278 5.67 -18.01 4.23
CA VAL A 278 6.23 -16.81 4.86
C VAL A 278 5.38 -16.30 6.02
N TRP A 279 6.06 -15.74 7.02
CA TRP A 279 5.42 -15.06 8.14
C TRP A 279 4.71 -13.78 7.72
N SER A 280 3.55 -13.53 8.31
CA SER A 280 2.96 -12.20 8.40
C SER A 280 2.95 -11.71 9.86
N SER A 281 2.82 -10.40 10.04
CA SER A 281 2.66 -9.74 11.34
C SER A 281 1.24 -9.92 11.93
N SER A 282 0.28 -10.35 11.13
CA SER A 282 -1.13 -10.45 11.50
C SER A 282 -1.36 -11.63 12.44
N VAL A 283 -2.03 -11.38 13.56
CA VAL A 283 -2.39 -12.42 14.53
C VAL A 283 -3.59 -13.20 14.00
N SER A 284 -3.53 -14.53 14.03
CA SER A 284 -4.68 -15.38 13.65
C SER A 284 -5.45 -15.89 14.87
N ASP A 285 -4.74 -16.22 15.95
CA ASP A 285 -5.34 -16.71 17.18
C ASP A 285 -4.46 -16.28 18.37
N PRO A 286 -4.79 -15.15 19.03
CA PRO A 286 -4.02 -14.66 20.18
C PRO A 286 -4.23 -15.51 21.45
N LEU A 287 -5.27 -16.35 21.49
CA LEU A 287 -5.65 -17.11 22.68
C LEU A 287 -4.98 -18.49 22.73
N SER A 288 -4.49 -18.98 21.59
CA SER A 288 -3.67 -20.19 21.51
C SER A 288 -2.35 -20.06 22.29
N SER A 289 -1.81 -21.21 22.73
CA SER A 289 -0.54 -21.29 23.44
C SER A 289 0.39 -22.32 22.76
N PRO A 290 1.44 -21.89 22.04
CA PRO A 290 1.80 -20.49 21.75
C PRO A 290 0.78 -19.81 20.81
N PRO A 291 0.72 -18.46 20.78
CA PRO A 291 -0.12 -17.74 19.83
C PRO A 291 0.16 -18.15 18.39
N LYS A 292 -0.85 -18.02 17.54
CA LYS A 292 -0.73 -18.28 16.10
C LYS A 292 -0.78 -16.99 15.29
N ARG A 293 0.01 -16.98 14.22
CA ARG A 293 0.05 -15.91 13.23
C ARG A 293 -0.47 -16.41 11.90
N TRP A 294 -1.00 -15.48 11.12
CA TRP A 294 -1.26 -15.70 9.72
C TRP A 294 0.06 -15.87 8.95
N THR A 295 0.01 -16.72 7.95
CA THR A 295 1.14 -17.04 7.06
C THR A 295 0.57 -17.21 5.65
N LEU A 296 1.42 -17.04 4.64
CA LEU A 296 1.03 -17.29 3.25
C LEU A 296 1.93 -18.35 2.65
N LEU A 297 1.32 -19.39 2.05
CA LEU A 297 2.03 -20.48 1.37
C LEU A 297 1.91 -20.30 -0.15
N TYR A 298 2.97 -19.77 -0.76
CA TYR A 298 2.95 -19.48 -2.21
C TYR A 298 2.90 -20.74 -3.09
N SER A 299 3.23 -21.93 -2.59
CA SER A 299 3.10 -23.17 -3.37
C SER A 299 1.64 -23.55 -3.63
N THR A 300 0.69 -23.05 -2.83
CA THR A 300 -0.75 -23.34 -2.99
C THR A 300 -1.61 -22.08 -3.10
N GLY A 301 -1.02 -20.89 -2.93
CA GLY A 301 -1.74 -19.60 -2.94
C GLY A 301 -2.55 -19.32 -1.67
N ASN A 302 -2.60 -20.27 -0.73
CA ASN A 302 -3.50 -20.19 0.43
C ASN A 302 -2.81 -19.55 1.63
N ASN A 303 -3.58 -18.79 2.41
CA ASN A 303 -3.17 -18.42 3.74
C ASN A 303 -3.35 -19.61 4.70
N GLN A 304 -2.47 -19.68 5.70
CA GLN A 304 -2.49 -20.66 6.78
C GLN A 304 -2.22 -19.98 8.11
N ASN A 305 -2.35 -20.70 9.22
CA ASN A 305 -1.82 -20.25 10.50
C ASN A 305 -0.69 -21.14 11.00
N ALA A 306 0.23 -20.54 11.75
CA ALA A 306 1.33 -21.26 12.37
C ALA A 306 1.61 -20.73 13.78
N ASN A 307 1.99 -21.66 14.66
CA ASN A 307 2.47 -21.36 16.00
C ASN A 307 3.76 -20.53 15.93
N GLU A 308 3.89 -19.51 16.77
CA GLU A 308 5.07 -18.61 16.76
C GLU A 308 6.43 -19.30 16.97
N SER A 309 6.44 -20.54 17.48
CA SER A 309 7.62 -21.36 17.70
C SER A 309 8.12 -22.10 16.44
N VAL A 310 7.32 -22.20 15.38
CA VAL A 310 7.73 -22.82 14.11
C VAL A 310 8.71 -21.91 13.39
N ALA A 311 9.60 -22.47 12.56
CA ALA A 311 10.50 -21.68 11.72
C ALA A 311 9.95 -21.58 10.28
N LEU A 312 9.65 -20.37 9.81
CA LEU A 312 9.16 -20.09 8.45
C LEU A 312 10.00 -19.02 7.75
N GLY A 313 9.79 -18.86 6.44
CA GLY A 313 10.47 -17.85 5.65
C GLY A 313 10.04 -16.42 6.01
N VAL A 314 10.88 -15.44 5.69
CA VAL A 314 10.63 -14.02 5.99
C VAL A 314 10.98 -13.16 4.79
N ARG A 315 10.01 -12.38 4.30
CA ARG A 315 10.23 -11.33 3.30
C ARG A 315 9.80 -10.00 3.91
N CYS A 316 10.74 -9.07 4.06
CA CYS A 316 10.47 -7.78 4.67
C CYS A 316 9.89 -6.81 3.64
N VAL A 317 9.05 -5.90 4.14
CA VAL A 317 8.39 -4.84 3.35
C VAL A 317 8.65 -3.48 3.98
N SER A 318 8.60 -2.42 3.18
CA SER A 318 8.56 -1.03 3.60
C SER A 318 7.43 -0.29 2.86
N GLY A 319 6.87 0.73 3.51
CA GLY A 319 5.77 1.54 2.97
C GLY A 319 4.69 1.82 4.01
N GLY A 320 3.65 2.53 3.57
CA GLY A 320 2.44 2.74 4.37
C GLY A 320 1.77 1.43 4.75
N ASN A 321 0.98 1.47 5.83
CA ASN A 321 0.25 0.30 6.30
C ASN A 321 -1.02 0.10 5.49
N PHE A 322 -1.45 -1.16 5.36
CA PHE A 322 -2.77 -1.47 4.80
C PHE A 322 -3.86 -0.70 5.58
N PRO A 323 -4.74 0.06 4.90
CA PRO A 323 -5.70 0.93 5.59
C PRO A 323 -6.79 0.12 6.29
N ALA A 324 -7.38 0.69 7.34
CA ALA A 324 -8.60 0.15 7.91
C ALA A 324 -9.72 0.14 6.85
N GLN A 325 -10.58 -0.88 6.89
CA GLN A 325 -11.73 -0.97 5.97
C GLN A 325 -12.65 0.24 6.15
N ASN A 326 -13.19 0.72 5.03
CA ASN A 326 -14.03 1.91 4.99
C ASN A 326 -15.24 1.64 4.10
N PHE A 327 -16.27 1.05 4.72
CA PHE A 327 -17.50 0.67 4.05
C PHE A 327 -18.60 1.69 4.31
N VAL A 328 -19.40 1.96 3.27
CA VAL A 328 -20.57 2.83 3.33
C VAL A 328 -21.76 2.08 2.77
N ASP A 329 -22.73 1.76 3.63
CA ASP A 329 -24.06 1.30 3.21
C ASP A 329 -24.77 2.44 2.49
N ARG A 330 -25.17 2.20 1.23
CA ARG A 330 -25.88 3.19 0.40
C ARG A 330 -27.38 3.22 0.63
N GLY A 331 -27.92 2.31 1.45
CA GLY A 331 -29.34 2.21 1.75
C GLY A 331 -30.20 1.64 0.62
N ASP A 332 -29.58 1.23 -0.49
CA ASP A 332 -30.21 0.63 -1.67
C ASP A 332 -29.96 -0.89 -1.78
N GLY A 333 -29.44 -1.49 -0.71
CA GLY A 333 -29.02 -2.89 -0.68
C GLY A 333 -27.56 -3.12 -1.08
N THR A 334 -26.78 -2.05 -1.30
CA THR A 334 -25.35 -2.13 -1.63
C THR A 334 -24.46 -1.46 -0.58
N VAL A 335 -23.22 -1.94 -0.50
CA VAL A 335 -22.15 -1.43 0.37
C VAL A 335 -20.97 -1.02 -0.51
N LEU A 336 -20.59 0.26 -0.44
CA LEU A 336 -19.42 0.78 -1.13
C LEU A 336 -18.17 0.63 -0.26
N ASP A 337 -17.15 -0.03 -0.79
CA ASP A 337 -15.79 0.03 -0.25
C ASP A 337 -15.08 1.29 -0.79
N GLN A 338 -14.89 2.30 0.06
CA GLN A 338 -14.24 3.56 -0.33
C GLN A 338 -12.73 3.43 -0.57
N ASN A 339 -12.11 2.35 -0.09
CA ASN A 339 -10.69 2.10 -0.29
C ASN A 339 -10.41 1.46 -1.65
N THR A 340 -11.25 0.52 -2.09
CA THR A 340 -11.06 -0.21 -3.36
C THR A 340 -11.92 0.31 -4.51
N ASN A 341 -12.96 1.09 -4.19
CA ASN A 341 -14.02 1.49 -5.12
C ASN A 341 -14.83 0.30 -5.68
N LEU A 342 -14.91 -0.80 -4.92
CA LEU A 342 -15.80 -1.92 -5.19
C LEU A 342 -17.17 -1.69 -4.54
N LEU A 343 -18.22 -2.12 -5.24
CA LEU A 343 -19.59 -2.14 -4.75
C LEU A 343 -20.00 -3.58 -4.45
N TRP A 344 -20.39 -3.84 -3.22
CA TRP A 344 -20.76 -5.17 -2.75
C TRP A 344 -22.26 -5.25 -2.53
N GLN A 345 -22.86 -6.43 -2.75
CA GLN A 345 -24.19 -6.67 -2.20
C GLN A 345 -24.11 -6.63 -0.67
N LYS A 346 -25.03 -5.90 -0.03
CA LYS A 346 -25.12 -5.85 1.44
C LYS A 346 -25.48 -7.21 2.02
N CYS A 347 -26.46 -7.87 1.40
CA CYS A 347 -26.86 -9.23 1.75
C CYS A 347 -26.23 -10.23 0.79
N MET A 348 -25.80 -11.38 1.31
CA MET A 348 -25.44 -12.51 0.45
C MET A 348 -26.65 -12.98 -0.35
N VAL A 349 -26.40 -13.67 -1.46
CA VAL A 349 -27.46 -14.24 -2.28
C VAL A 349 -28.38 -15.14 -1.44
N GLY A 350 -29.69 -15.00 -1.67
CA GLY A 350 -30.74 -15.69 -0.90
C GLY A 350 -31.19 -15.00 0.38
N LYS A 351 -30.58 -13.86 0.75
CA LYS A 351 -31.00 -13.04 1.89
C LYS A 351 -31.40 -11.62 1.49
N GLU A 352 -32.39 -11.07 2.20
CA GLU A 352 -32.91 -9.72 2.03
C GLU A 352 -33.29 -9.04 3.36
N GLY A 353 -33.73 -7.79 3.27
CA GLY A 353 -34.13 -6.94 4.40
C GLY A 353 -33.01 -5.99 4.82
N SER A 354 -33.37 -4.97 5.60
CA SER A 354 -32.41 -3.93 6.04
C SER A 354 -31.20 -4.49 6.78
N ASN A 355 -31.36 -5.64 7.46
CA ASN A 355 -30.29 -6.33 8.17
C ASN A 355 -30.02 -7.74 7.60
N CYS A 356 -30.44 -8.06 6.37
CA CYS A 356 -30.22 -9.37 5.75
C CYS A 356 -30.77 -10.57 6.55
N GLN A 357 -31.87 -10.36 7.28
CA GLN A 357 -32.46 -11.36 8.17
C GLN A 357 -33.45 -12.31 7.47
N ASN A 358 -34.01 -11.90 6.34
CA ASN A 358 -35.03 -12.67 5.65
C ASN A 358 -34.38 -13.62 4.64
N VAL A 359 -34.69 -14.91 4.70
CA VAL A 359 -34.33 -15.87 3.66
C VAL A 359 -35.41 -15.86 2.59
N VAL A 360 -35.03 -15.60 1.33
CA VAL A 360 -35.95 -15.44 0.20
C VAL A 360 -35.72 -16.45 -0.92
N SER A 361 -34.55 -17.07 -0.98
CA SER A 361 -34.21 -18.17 -1.89
C SER A 361 -33.11 -19.04 -1.28
N ASP A 362 -32.68 -20.06 -2.03
CA ASP A 362 -31.60 -20.94 -1.62
C ASP A 362 -30.32 -20.14 -1.28
N LEU A 363 -29.66 -20.55 -0.20
CA LEU A 363 -28.50 -19.85 0.38
C LEU A 363 -27.16 -20.37 -0.16
N SER A 364 -27.20 -21.41 -0.98
CA SER A 364 -26.03 -22.06 -1.58
C SER A 364 -26.37 -22.64 -2.93
N SER A 365 -25.41 -22.67 -3.85
CA SER A 365 -25.59 -23.24 -5.19
C SER A 365 -24.27 -23.76 -5.75
N ALA A 366 -24.35 -24.56 -6.82
CA ALA A 366 -23.17 -24.97 -7.59
C ALA A 366 -22.46 -23.76 -8.21
N TRP A 367 -21.16 -23.89 -8.46
CA TRP A 367 -20.32 -22.77 -8.92
C TRP A 367 -20.85 -22.10 -10.19
N GLN A 368 -21.21 -22.88 -11.22
CA GLN A 368 -21.87 -22.36 -12.43
C GLN A 368 -23.16 -21.59 -12.15
N SER A 369 -23.98 -22.08 -11.21
CA SER A 369 -25.23 -21.40 -10.86
C SER A 369 -24.97 -20.11 -10.07
N ALA A 370 -23.92 -20.06 -9.27
CA ALA A 370 -23.49 -18.85 -8.56
C ALA A 370 -22.98 -17.77 -9.54
N LEU A 371 -22.18 -18.15 -10.54
CA LEU A 371 -21.75 -17.28 -11.65
C LEU A 371 -22.96 -16.62 -12.33
N VAL A 372 -23.91 -17.44 -12.80
CA VAL A 372 -25.13 -16.95 -13.47
C VAL A 372 -25.99 -16.09 -12.54
N THR A 373 -26.09 -16.47 -11.26
CA THR A 373 -26.87 -15.70 -10.29
C THR A 373 -26.32 -14.29 -10.16
N CYS A 374 -25.01 -14.13 -9.98
CA CYS A 374 -24.40 -12.80 -9.91
C CYS A 374 -24.53 -12.01 -11.21
N ASP A 375 -24.25 -12.62 -12.36
CA ASP A 375 -24.35 -11.94 -13.67
C ASP A 375 -25.79 -11.45 -13.98
N SER A 376 -26.80 -12.18 -13.50
CA SER A 376 -28.22 -11.84 -13.72
C SER A 376 -28.77 -10.72 -12.82
N LEU A 377 -28.01 -10.26 -11.82
CA LEU A 377 -28.45 -9.19 -10.94
C LEU A 377 -28.48 -7.86 -11.70
N ASN A 378 -29.61 -7.16 -11.63
CA ASN A 378 -29.82 -5.87 -12.30
C ASN A 378 -30.02 -4.71 -11.30
N SER A 379 -29.63 -4.89 -10.03
CA SER A 379 -29.74 -3.85 -9.01
C SER A 379 -28.67 -2.77 -9.18
N ALA A 380 -28.98 -1.54 -8.75
CA ALA A 380 -28.07 -0.38 -8.72
C ALA A 380 -27.44 0.04 -10.07
N GLY A 381 -27.90 -0.50 -11.20
CA GLY A 381 -27.41 -0.12 -12.54
C GLY A 381 -25.95 -0.48 -12.83
N VAL A 382 -25.41 -1.47 -12.11
CA VAL A 382 -24.03 -1.97 -12.28
C VAL A 382 -24.03 -3.37 -12.87
N ARG A 383 -22.87 -3.81 -13.38
CA ARG A 383 -22.66 -5.20 -13.81
C ARG A 383 -22.11 -5.99 -12.63
N TRP A 384 -22.96 -6.79 -12.02
CA TRP A 384 -22.59 -7.70 -10.95
C TRP A 384 -21.83 -8.91 -11.49
N ARG A 385 -20.93 -9.44 -10.67
CA ARG A 385 -20.15 -10.65 -10.92
C ARG A 385 -19.88 -11.37 -9.61
N MET A 386 -19.49 -12.63 -9.71
CA MET A 386 -18.90 -13.33 -8.57
C MET A 386 -17.49 -12.74 -8.33
N PRO A 387 -17.10 -12.44 -7.09
CA PRO A 387 -15.79 -11.85 -6.81
C PRO A 387 -14.64 -12.78 -7.18
N SER A 388 -13.57 -12.21 -7.72
CA SER A 388 -12.29 -12.91 -7.81
C SER A 388 -11.67 -13.11 -6.42
N VAL A 389 -10.64 -13.95 -6.33
CA VAL A 389 -9.87 -14.13 -5.09
C VAL A 389 -9.36 -12.78 -4.58
N ARG A 390 -8.93 -11.90 -5.49
CA ARG A 390 -8.38 -10.58 -5.17
C ARG A 390 -9.43 -9.63 -4.61
N GLU A 391 -10.63 -9.67 -5.16
CA GLU A 391 -11.74 -8.84 -4.69
C GLU A 391 -12.26 -9.34 -3.35
N TYR A 392 -12.51 -10.65 -3.20
CA TYR A 392 -13.04 -11.18 -1.94
C TYR A 392 -12.11 -10.91 -0.76
N LEU A 393 -10.79 -11.01 -0.95
CA LEU A 393 -9.81 -10.73 0.10
C LEU A 393 -9.85 -9.26 0.59
N SER A 394 -10.48 -8.33 -0.14
CA SER A 394 -10.61 -6.93 0.30
C SER A 394 -11.63 -6.75 1.43
N ILE A 395 -12.63 -7.63 1.53
CA ILE A 395 -13.68 -7.57 2.56
C ILE A 395 -13.35 -8.38 3.82
N VAL A 396 -12.29 -9.20 3.79
CA VAL A 396 -11.89 -10.06 4.90
C VAL A 396 -11.21 -9.29 6.03
N ARG A 397 -11.58 -9.61 7.27
CA ARG A 397 -11.02 -9.10 8.53
C ARG A 397 -10.02 -10.09 9.12
N TYR A 398 -8.73 -9.87 8.84
CA TYR A 398 -7.63 -10.69 9.39
C TYR A 398 -7.18 -10.30 10.81
N ASP A 399 -7.79 -9.26 11.38
CA ASP A 399 -7.61 -8.84 12.77
C ASP A 399 -8.56 -9.55 13.75
N LEU A 400 -9.53 -10.33 13.23
CA LEU A 400 -10.43 -11.14 14.04
C LEU A 400 -9.83 -12.53 14.31
N PRO A 401 -10.05 -13.10 15.51
CA PRO A 401 -9.63 -14.46 15.81
C PRO A 401 -10.25 -15.49 14.85
N SER A 402 -9.48 -16.49 14.45
CA SER A 402 -9.99 -17.64 13.70
C SER A 402 -11.12 -18.35 14.46
N GLY A 403 -12.16 -18.79 13.76
CA GLY A 403 -13.39 -19.33 14.35
C GLY A 403 -14.50 -18.28 14.56
N THR A 404 -14.28 -17.03 14.14
CA THR A 404 -15.29 -15.96 14.12
C THR A 404 -15.68 -15.60 12.69
N THR A 405 -16.77 -14.85 12.49
CA THR A 405 -17.14 -14.34 11.16
C THR A 405 -16.05 -13.39 10.67
N SER A 406 -15.22 -13.78 9.71
CA SER A 406 -14.04 -13.01 9.32
C SER A 406 -14.34 -11.86 8.35
N ILE A 407 -15.49 -11.18 8.50
CA ILE A 407 -15.85 -9.95 7.77
C ILE A 407 -16.52 -8.96 8.73
N ASP A 408 -16.69 -7.70 8.33
CA ASP A 408 -17.38 -6.70 9.15
C ASP A 408 -18.91 -6.91 9.15
N GLU A 409 -19.44 -7.51 10.23
CA GLU A 409 -20.87 -7.78 10.40
C GLU A 409 -21.73 -6.51 10.54
N ASN A 410 -21.15 -5.33 10.80
CA ASN A 410 -21.91 -4.08 10.79
C ASN A 410 -22.27 -3.67 9.35
N SER A 411 -21.34 -3.88 8.42
CA SER A 411 -21.52 -3.59 7.00
C SER A 411 -22.24 -4.74 6.29
N PHE A 412 -21.97 -5.98 6.69
CA PHE A 412 -22.52 -7.21 6.11
C PHE A 412 -23.28 -8.04 7.16
N PRO A 413 -24.44 -7.56 7.65
CA PRO A 413 -25.17 -8.19 8.74
C PRO A 413 -25.72 -9.56 8.36
N ASN A 414 -25.92 -10.41 9.37
CA ASN A 414 -26.49 -11.76 9.22
C ASN A 414 -25.82 -12.59 8.11
N THR A 415 -24.52 -12.37 7.89
CA THR A 415 -23.72 -13.24 7.04
C THR A 415 -23.71 -14.64 7.63
N LEU A 416 -23.90 -15.67 6.79
CA LEU A 416 -23.90 -17.03 7.30
C LEU A 416 -22.50 -17.40 7.78
N THR A 417 -22.43 -17.97 8.98
CA THR A 417 -21.22 -18.54 9.55
C THR A 417 -21.21 -20.05 9.29
N ASN A 418 -20.02 -20.65 9.30
CA ASN A 418 -19.78 -22.08 9.05
C ASN A 418 -20.15 -22.54 7.64
N THR A 419 -19.95 -21.67 6.66
CA THR A 419 -20.12 -21.95 5.24
C THR A 419 -18.94 -21.37 4.47
N GLN A 420 -18.79 -21.80 3.22
CA GLN A 420 -17.81 -21.25 2.31
C GLN A 420 -18.48 -20.35 1.26
N TYR A 421 -17.70 -19.42 0.73
CA TYR A 421 -18.16 -18.48 -0.28
C TYR A 421 -17.39 -18.69 -1.58
N TRP A 422 -18.13 -18.87 -2.66
CA TRP A 422 -17.54 -19.03 -3.98
C TRP A 422 -16.78 -17.78 -4.44
N MET A 423 -15.72 -18.04 -5.19
CA MET A 423 -14.97 -17.05 -5.96
C MET A 423 -14.96 -17.44 -7.44
N SER A 424 -14.68 -16.47 -8.31
CA SER A 424 -14.73 -16.64 -9.76
C SER A 424 -13.50 -17.31 -10.37
N ASN A 425 -12.45 -17.55 -9.57
CA ASN A 425 -11.22 -18.20 -10.03
C ASN A 425 -11.25 -19.72 -9.81
N ILE A 426 -10.51 -20.44 -10.66
CA ILE A 426 -10.20 -21.86 -10.52
C ILE A 426 -8.80 -22.06 -9.97
N ASN A 427 -8.68 -22.96 -8.99
CA ASN A 427 -7.42 -23.54 -8.54
C ASN A 427 -7.04 -24.71 -9.46
N ARG A 428 -5.87 -24.61 -10.10
CA ARG A 428 -5.31 -25.66 -10.98
C ARG A 428 -4.14 -26.42 -10.35
N ASN A 429 -3.83 -26.20 -9.08
CA ASN A 429 -2.76 -26.93 -8.40
C ASN A 429 -3.11 -28.44 -8.32
N PRO A 430 -2.25 -29.33 -8.85
CA PRO A 430 -2.51 -30.77 -8.85
C PRO A 430 -2.78 -31.32 -7.44
N GLY A 431 -3.88 -32.05 -7.30
CA GLY A 431 -4.32 -32.63 -6.01
C GLY A 431 -5.19 -31.70 -5.16
N SER A 432 -5.39 -30.45 -5.57
CA SER A 432 -6.35 -29.50 -4.98
C SER A 432 -7.16 -28.75 -6.05
N GLU A 433 -7.28 -29.33 -7.25
CA GLU A 433 -8.01 -28.74 -8.36
C GLU A 433 -9.49 -28.48 -7.99
N GLY A 434 -10.01 -27.32 -8.34
CA GLY A 434 -11.38 -26.94 -8.01
C GLY A 434 -11.63 -25.44 -8.13
N ALA A 435 -12.87 -25.01 -7.89
CA ALA A 435 -13.19 -23.59 -7.77
C ALA A 435 -12.68 -23.05 -6.43
N PHE A 436 -12.13 -21.84 -6.43
CA PHE A 436 -11.72 -21.18 -5.19
C PHE A 436 -12.94 -20.84 -4.35
N MET A 437 -12.77 -21.01 -3.04
CA MET A 437 -13.75 -20.65 -2.03
C MET A 437 -13.07 -20.01 -0.83
N PHE A 438 -13.82 -19.19 -0.09
CA PHE A 438 -13.39 -18.63 1.18
C PHE A 438 -14.15 -19.26 2.34
N ASP A 439 -13.44 -19.83 3.30
CA ASP A 439 -14.03 -20.22 4.58
C ASP A 439 -14.13 -18.99 5.49
N ILE A 440 -15.35 -18.49 5.68
CA ILE A 440 -15.60 -17.27 6.45
C ILE A 440 -15.48 -17.47 7.96
N SER A 441 -15.59 -18.70 8.45
CA SER A 441 -15.47 -18.99 9.88
C SER A 441 -14.01 -19.00 10.30
N TYR A 442 -13.13 -19.51 9.45
CA TYR A 442 -11.74 -19.65 9.79
C TYR A 442 -10.85 -18.62 9.12
N GLY A 443 -11.33 -17.95 8.07
CA GLY A 443 -10.60 -16.94 7.32
C GLY A 443 -9.61 -17.53 6.31
N PHE A 444 -9.88 -18.73 5.76
CA PHE A 444 -8.96 -19.42 4.85
C PHE A 444 -9.43 -19.37 3.41
N LEU A 445 -8.47 -19.14 2.50
CA LEU A 445 -8.63 -19.48 1.09
C LEU A 445 -8.46 -21.00 0.90
N ALA A 446 -9.37 -21.61 0.15
CA ALA A 446 -9.34 -23.01 -0.21
C ALA A 446 -9.93 -23.23 -1.60
N SER A 447 -9.97 -24.47 -2.06
CA SER A 447 -10.66 -24.86 -3.29
C SER A 447 -11.45 -26.14 -3.07
N THR A 448 -12.51 -26.32 -3.85
CA THR A 448 -13.34 -27.53 -3.79
C THR A 448 -14.00 -27.82 -5.14
N ASN A 449 -14.65 -28.98 -5.24
CA ASN A 449 -15.31 -29.42 -6.47
C ASN A 449 -16.43 -28.43 -6.87
N PRO A 450 -16.45 -27.88 -8.10
CA PRO A 450 -17.47 -26.93 -8.57
C PRO A 450 -18.92 -27.42 -8.47
N ALA A 451 -19.13 -28.74 -8.42
CA ALA A 451 -20.45 -29.36 -8.26
C ALA A 451 -21.01 -29.31 -6.83
N TYR A 452 -20.20 -28.97 -5.83
CA TYR A 452 -20.69 -28.74 -4.47
C TYR A 452 -21.48 -27.44 -4.36
N SER A 453 -22.21 -27.25 -3.27
CA SER A 453 -23.06 -26.07 -3.08
C SER A 453 -22.46 -25.18 -2.00
N GLU A 454 -22.05 -23.98 -2.38
CA GLU A 454 -21.51 -22.96 -1.47
C GLU A 454 -22.28 -21.64 -1.62
N SER A 455 -22.13 -20.75 -0.64
CA SER A 455 -22.76 -19.43 -0.67
C SER A 455 -22.03 -18.49 -1.64
N VAL A 456 -22.67 -17.39 -2.02
CA VAL A 456 -22.04 -16.35 -2.84
C VAL A 456 -22.52 -14.96 -2.43
N ARG A 457 -21.61 -13.98 -2.54
CA ARG A 457 -21.90 -12.55 -2.40
C ARG A 457 -21.33 -11.86 -3.63
N CYS A 458 -22.18 -11.21 -4.41
CA CYS A 458 -21.75 -10.61 -5.65
C CYS A 458 -21.06 -9.26 -5.41
N VAL A 459 -20.16 -8.91 -6.32
CA VAL A 459 -19.41 -7.66 -6.36
C VAL A 459 -19.61 -6.98 -7.72
N ALA A 460 -19.38 -5.69 -7.78
CA ALA A 460 -19.30 -4.90 -9.00
C ALA A 460 -18.27 -3.78 -8.82
N ASP A 461 -17.84 -3.19 -9.92
CA ASP A 461 -17.14 -1.90 -9.87
C ASP A 461 -18.14 -0.81 -9.48
N ALA A 462 -17.79 0.04 -8.52
CA ALA A 462 -18.66 1.17 -8.19
C ALA A 462 -18.77 2.12 -9.39
N PRO A 463 -19.95 2.71 -9.64
CA PRO A 463 -20.11 3.74 -10.66
C PRO A 463 -19.09 4.85 -10.41
N VAL A 464 -18.39 5.29 -11.46
CA VAL A 464 -17.53 6.47 -11.38
C VAL A 464 -18.40 7.63 -10.90
N SER A 465 -18.10 8.18 -9.74
CA SER A 465 -18.76 9.40 -9.25
C SER A 465 -18.54 10.50 -10.28
N GLN A 466 -19.63 11.01 -10.87
CA GLN A 466 -19.59 12.19 -11.75
C GLN A 466 -19.24 13.45 -10.97
#